data_AF-A0A1S3SI76-F1
#
_entry.id   AF-A0A1S3SI76-F1
#
_cell.length_a   1.000
_cell.length_b   1.000
_cell.length_c   1.000
_cell.angle_alpha   90.00
_cell.angle_beta   90.00
_cell.angle_gamma   90.00
#
_symmetry.space_group_name_H-M   'P 1'
#
loop_
_entity.id
_entity.type
_entity.pdbx_description
1 polymer ?
#
loop_
_entity_poly.entity_id
_entity_poly.type
_entity_poly.pdbx_seq_one_letter_code
_entity_poly.pdbx_strand_id
1 'polypeptide(L)'
;MGANNSTRRVSFESDENDNITVVKGIRPPVEAFAPPPAPEPVEVVGPPLPPPTLEPEPVAAAPPAAHAVDEEELRKKITEDLQKGLLKERAKAEQELQAWLEEEKVHVASFAEAEAQASVKDEVGRILELERATTHNTLTQAVMREKVSAEDERLRTQLYAKQLELRDQELKKQDAFYREQVARLEDRSAQFYKMTTENYHKAADGINAKFKRFEASPVCADLQGQILKCYQEHSGKTLLCSTIASRYLQCVNQAKQNKLRTGG
;
A
#
# COMPACT_ATOMS: atom_id res chain seq x y z
N MET A 1 16.15 8.25 -46.24
CA MET A 1 16.28 6.85 -45.76
C MET A 1 16.09 6.87 -44.25
N GLY A 2 15.02 6.25 -43.75
CA GLY A 2 14.60 6.33 -42.36
C GLY A 2 15.35 5.37 -41.43
N ALA A 3 15.67 5.84 -40.23
CA ALA A 3 16.31 5.07 -39.17
C ALA A 3 15.26 4.28 -38.37
N ASN A 4 15.39 2.95 -38.35
CA ASN A 4 14.58 2.07 -37.50
C ASN A 4 15.34 1.78 -36.19
N ASN A 5 14.85 2.34 -35.08
CA ASN A 5 15.36 2.06 -33.74
C ASN A 5 14.71 0.77 -33.20
N SER A 6 15.48 -0.32 -33.18
CA SER A 6 15.01 -1.66 -32.75
C SER A 6 15.03 -1.77 -31.23
N THR A 7 13.85 -1.76 -30.61
CA THR A 7 13.69 -1.95 -29.16
C THR A 7 13.83 -3.43 -28.82
N ARG A 8 15.04 -3.90 -28.50
CA ARG A 8 15.26 -5.23 -27.92
C ARG A 8 14.77 -5.27 -26.49
N ARG A 9 13.70 -6.02 -26.21
CA ARG A 9 13.28 -6.36 -24.85
C ARG A 9 14.19 -7.47 -24.31
N VAL A 10 14.79 -7.23 -23.15
CA VAL A 10 15.63 -8.19 -22.41
C VAL A 10 14.85 -8.56 -21.16
N SER A 11 14.62 -9.85 -20.91
CA SER A 11 14.00 -10.32 -19.68
C SER A 11 15.10 -10.65 -18.67
N PHE A 12 14.94 -10.16 -17.44
CA PHE A 12 15.83 -10.42 -16.33
C PHE A 12 15.11 -11.34 -15.35
N GLU A 13 15.75 -12.43 -14.95
CA GLU A 13 15.32 -13.26 -13.82
C GLU A 13 16.41 -13.20 -12.74
N SER A 14 15.98 -13.06 -11.49
CA SER A 14 16.84 -13.09 -10.31
C SER A 14 16.85 -14.52 -9.76
N ASP A 15 18.04 -15.03 -9.43
CA ASP A 15 18.17 -16.32 -8.73
C ASP A 15 17.95 -16.17 -7.20
N GLU A 16 17.93 -17.29 -6.47
CA GLU A 16 17.76 -17.34 -4.99
C GLU A 16 18.84 -16.59 -4.19
N ASN A 17 19.86 -16.05 -4.86
CA ASN A 17 20.99 -15.33 -4.28
C ASN A 17 21.08 -13.86 -4.75
N ASP A 18 20.00 -13.29 -5.32
CA ASP A 18 19.93 -11.92 -5.83
C ASP A 18 20.95 -11.58 -6.95
N ASN A 19 21.50 -12.60 -7.63
CA ASN A 19 22.38 -12.38 -8.77
C ASN A 19 21.58 -12.25 -10.08
N ILE A 20 21.71 -11.11 -10.74
CA ILE A 20 21.00 -10.81 -12.00
C ILE A 20 21.70 -11.53 -13.16
N THR A 21 21.02 -12.48 -13.81
CA THR A 21 21.53 -13.13 -15.03
C THR A 21 20.71 -12.72 -16.25
N VAL A 22 21.38 -12.47 -17.38
CA VAL A 22 20.76 -12.04 -18.63
C VAL A 22 20.41 -13.26 -19.48
N VAL A 23 19.12 -13.58 -19.59
CA VAL A 23 18.65 -14.73 -20.38
C VAL A 23 18.64 -14.36 -21.87
N LYS A 24 19.37 -15.12 -22.69
CA LYS A 24 19.48 -14.95 -24.14
C LYS A 24 18.13 -15.26 -24.80
N GLY A 25 17.52 -14.26 -25.43
CA GLY A 25 16.15 -14.32 -25.95
C GLY A 25 15.83 -15.51 -26.87
N ILE A 26 14.68 -16.13 -26.61
CA ILE A 26 14.06 -17.19 -27.40
C ILE A 26 13.25 -16.53 -28.53
N ARG A 27 13.50 -16.93 -29.78
CA ARG A 27 12.60 -16.61 -30.91
C ARG A 27 11.36 -17.52 -30.83
N PRO A 28 10.13 -17.00 -30.91
CA PRO A 28 8.97 -17.85 -31.15
C PRO A 28 8.98 -18.38 -32.60
N PRO A 29 8.50 -19.61 -32.85
CA PRO A 29 8.32 -20.12 -34.20
C PRO A 29 7.14 -19.41 -34.86
N VAL A 30 7.33 -19.00 -36.12
CA VAL A 30 6.24 -18.53 -36.96
C VAL A 30 5.51 -19.77 -37.47
N GLU A 31 4.34 -20.05 -36.94
CA GLU A 31 3.43 -21.03 -37.52
C GLU A 31 2.97 -20.51 -38.88
N ALA A 32 3.46 -21.15 -39.95
CA ALA A 32 2.93 -20.99 -41.28
C ALA A 32 1.62 -21.78 -41.36
N PHE A 33 0.49 -21.10 -41.25
CA PHE A 33 -0.78 -21.63 -41.73
C PHE A 33 -0.72 -21.74 -43.25
N ALA A 34 -0.69 -22.97 -43.76
CA ALA A 34 -0.99 -23.25 -45.16
C ALA A 34 -2.51 -23.12 -45.38
N PRO A 35 -2.99 -22.35 -46.38
CA PRO A 35 -4.35 -22.49 -46.87
C PRO A 35 -4.42 -23.64 -47.92
N PRO A 36 -5.44 -24.51 -47.86
CA PRO A 36 -5.68 -25.62 -48.78
C PRO A 36 -6.31 -25.14 -50.13
N PRO A 37 -6.47 -26.03 -51.14
CA PRO A 37 -6.43 -25.69 -52.56
C PRO A 37 -7.75 -25.15 -53.12
N ALA A 38 -7.64 -24.49 -54.28
CA ALA A 38 -8.75 -23.97 -55.07
C ALA A 38 -9.71 -25.08 -55.57
N PRO A 39 -11.01 -24.80 -55.69
CA PRO A 39 -11.90 -25.60 -56.54
C PRO A 39 -12.04 -24.96 -57.94
N GLU A 40 -11.70 -25.76 -58.95
CA GLU A 40 -12.06 -25.56 -60.36
C GLU A 40 -13.59 -25.79 -60.55
N PRO A 41 -14.26 -25.07 -61.47
CA PRO A 41 -15.57 -25.50 -61.96
C PRO A 41 -15.40 -26.59 -63.03
N VAL A 42 -16.02 -27.72 -62.73
CA VAL A 42 -16.09 -28.94 -63.54
C VAL A 42 -16.99 -28.72 -64.76
N GLU A 43 -16.47 -29.06 -65.95
CA GLU A 43 -17.22 -29.30 -67.18
C GLU A 43 -18.24 -30.43 -66.99
N VAL A 44 -19.49 -30.21 -67.40
CA VAL A 44 -20.44 -31.32 -67.61
C VAL A 44 -20.71 -31.45 -69.10
N VAL A 45 -20.16 -32.52 -69.67
CA VAL A 45 -20.44 -33.03 -71.02
C VAL A 45 -21.64 -33.98 -70.97
N GLY A 46 -22.70 -33.66 -71.72
CA GLY A 46 -23.31 -34.58 -72.69
C GLY A 46 -24.59 -35.39 -72.35
N PRO A 47 -25.36 -35.80 -73.38
CA PRO A 47 -26.81 -36.15 -73.39
C PRO A 47 -27.02 -37.70 -73.54
N PRO A 48 -28.15 -38.37 -73.95
CA PRO A 48 -29.10 -38.12 -75.08
C PRO A 48 -30.60 -38.48 -74.79
N LEU A 49 -31.63 -38.13 -75.58
CA LEU A 49 -32.17 -38.83 -76.78
C LEU A 49 -33.52 -38.19 -77.22
N PRO A 50 -33.92 -38.26 -78.52
CA PRO A 50 -35.25 -37.89 -79.08
C PRO A 50 -36.10 -39.15 -79.47
N PRO A 51 -37.10 -39.08 -80.40
CA PRO A 51 -38.52 -38.67 -80.32
C PRO A 51 -39.50 -39.87 -80.56
N PRO A 52 -40.82 -39.67 -80.82
CA PRO A 52 -41.28 -39.66 -82.22
C PRO A 52 -42.52 -38.79 -82.57
N THR A 53 -42.48 -38.27 -83.81
CA THR A 53 -43.52 -38.16 -84.86
C THR A 53 -44.94 -37.67 -84.55
N LEU A 54 -45.45 -36.74 -85.38
CA LEU A 54 -46.57 -36.98 -86.32
C LEU A 54 -46.74 -35.75 -87.24
N GLU A 55 -46.55 -35.97 -88.54
CA GLU A 55 -47.15 -35.15 -89.62
C GLU A 55 -48.68 -35.38 -89.65
N PRO A 56 -49.47 -34.50 -90.30
CA PRO A 56 -49.71 -34.69 -91.74
C PRO A 56 -49.71 -33.39 -92.56
N GLU A 57 -49.32 -33.51 -93.84
CA GLU A 57 -49.55 -32.53 -94.91
C GLU A 57 -51.01 -32.59 -95.47
N PRO A 58 -51.36 -32.02 -96.65
CA PRO A 58 -51.86 -30.65 -96.82
C PRO A 58 -53.20 -30.62 -97.60
N VAL A 59 -54.01 -29.55 -97.51
CA VAL A 59 -55.08 -29.32 -98.52
C VAL A 59 -55.25 -27.83 -98.83
N ALA A 60 -55.46 -27.60 -100.12
CA ALA A 60 -55.45 -26.38 -100.89
C ALA A 60 -56.58 -25.37 -100.64
N ALA A 61 -56.33 -24.18 -101.21
CA ALA A 61 -57.26 -23.27 -101.89
C ALA A 61 -58.09 -22.28 -101.05
N ALA A 62 -57.92 -21.01 -101.41
CA ALA A 62 -58.72 -19.85 -101.00
C ALA A 62 -59.99 -19.68 -101.89
N PRO A 63 -60.75 -18.57 -101.78
CA PRO A 63 -61.97 -18.37 -100.99
C PRO A 63 -63.23 -18.23 -101.92
N PRO A 64 -64.45 -17.84 -101.46
CA PRO A 64 -64.77 -16.40 -101.37
C PRO A 64 -65.90 -15.95 -100.39
N ALA A 65 -65.91 -14.63 -100.16
CA ALA A 65 -67.04 -13.68 -100.07
C ALA A 65 -68.13 -13.78 -98.98
N ALA A 66 -67.93 -12.94 -97.96
CA ALA A 66 -68.82 -11.90 -97.42
C ALA A 66 -70.34 -11.93 -97.69
N HIS A 67 -71.09 -11.80 -96.59
CA HIS A 67 -72.38 -11.10 -96.57
C HIS A 67 -72.36 -10.02 -95.49
N ALA A 68 -72.66 -8.79 -95.91
CA ALA A 68 -72.60 -7.57 -95.12
C ALA A 68 -73.82 -7.42 -94.21
N VAL A 69 -73.56 -7.51 -92.91
CA VAL A 69 -74.05 -6.58 -91.87
C VAL A 69 -72.77 -5.94 -91.31
N ASP A 70 -72.84 -4.83 -90.57
CA ASP A 70 -71.67 -4.08 -90.04
C ASP A 70 -70.80 -4.89 -89.04
N GLU A 71 -70.19 -5.98 -89.52
CA GLU A 71 -69.40 -6.94 -88.76
C GLU A 71 -68.02 -6.38 -88.41
N GLU A 72 -67.52 -5.42 -89.18
CA GLU A 72 -66.16 -4.91 -89.05
C GLU A 72 -66.02 -3.98 -87.84
N GLU A 73 -67.01 -3.11 -87.59
CA GLU A 73 -67.02 -2.21 -86.44
C GLU A 73 -67.29 -2.98 -85.13
N LEU A 74 -68.18 -3.99 -85.17
CA LEU A 74 -68.43 -4.88 -84.04
C LEU A 74 -67.22 -5.77 -83.71
N ARG A 75 -66.54 -6.35 -84.72
CA ARG A 75 -65.30 -7.12 -84.53
C ARG A 75 -64.20 -6.25 -83.96
N LYS A 76 -64.05 -5.01 -84.45
CA LYS A 76 -63.07 -4.04 -83.92
C LYS A 76 -63.35 -3.70 -82.47
N LYS A 77 -64.61 -3.42 -82.11
CA LYS A 77 -65.03 -3.14 -80.72
C LYS A 77 -64.76 -4.33 -79.80
N ILE A 78 -65.10 -5.54 -80.24
CA ILE A 78 -64.81 -6.78 -79.51
C ILE A 78 -63.30 -6.91 -79.31
N THR A 79 -62.46 -6.68 -80.33
CA THR A 79 -61.00 -6.76 -80.18
C THR A 79 -60.42 -5.68 -79.26
N GLU A 80 -60.93 -4.45 -79.31
CA GLU A 80 -60.50 -3.35 -78.45
C GLU A 80 -60.88 -3.58 -76.98
N ASP A 81 -62.11 -4.03 -76.72
CA ASP A 81 -62.57 -4.34 -75.37
C ASP A 81 -61.84 -5.58 -74.81
N LEU A 82 -61.52 -6.57 -75.65
CA LEU A 82 -60.67 -7.71 -75.28
C LEU A 82 -59.24 -7.25 -74.93
N GLN A 83 -58.63 -6.41 -75.77
CA GLN A 83 -57.29 -5.86 -75.51
C GLN A 83 -57.26 -5.02 -74.23
N LYS A 84 -58.29 -4.20 -74.00
CA LYS A 84 -58.43 -3.39 -72.79
C LYS A 84 -58.63 -4.25 -71.55
N GLY A 85 -59.38 -5.35 -71.67
CA GLY A 85 -59.52 -6.37 -70.63
C GLY A 85 -58.17 -7.01 -70.29
N LEU A 86 -57.44 -7.47 -71.31
CA LEU A 86 -56.11 -8.09 -71.15
C LEU A 86 -55.08 -7.14 -70.51
N LEU A 87 -55.10 -5.85 -70.87
CA LEU A 87 -54.21 -4.86 -70.25
C LEU A 87 -54.57 -4.59 -68.79
N LYS A 88 -55.87 -4.56 -68.45
CA LYS A 88 -56.30 -4.43 -67.05
C LYS A 88 -55.90 -5.64 -66.22
N GLU A 89 -56.09 -6.84 -66.75
CA GLU A 89 -55.65 -8.08 -66.11
C GLU A 89 -54.12 -8.10 -65.94
N ARG A 90 -53.36 -7.67 -66.96
CA ARG A 90 -51.90 -7.51 -66.87
C ARG A 90 -51.51 -6.52 -65.76
N ALA A 91 -52.11 -5.34 -65.72
CA ALA A 91 -51.80 -4.33 -64.72
C ALA A 91 -52.16 -4.79 -63.29
N LYS A 92 -53.29 -5.49 -63.12
CA LYS A 92 -53.65 -6.11 -61.83
C LYS A 92 -52.65 -7.20 -61.44
N ALA A 93 -52.30 -8.09 -62.35
CA ALA A 93 -51.33 -9.15 -62.10
C ALA A 93 -49.95 -8.59 -61.73
N GLU A 94 -49.51 -7.51 -62.40
CA GLU A 94 -48.27 -6.80 -62.05
C GLU A 94 -48.35 -6.17 -60.65
N GLN A 95 -49.48 -5.58 -60.29
CA GLN A 95 -49.69 -4.97 -58.98
C GLN A 95 -49.75 -6.01 -57.85
N GLU A 96 -50.45 -7.12 -58.06
CA GLU A 96 -50.51 -8.25 -57.12
C GLU A 96 -49.12 -8.88 -56.93
N LEU A 97 -48.36 -9.05 -58.03
CA LEU A 97 -46.99 -9.53 -57.97
C LEU A 97 -46.07 -8.57 -57.20
N GLN A 98 -46.23 -7.25 -57.39
CA GLN A 98 -45.47 -6.25 -56.65
C GLN A 98 -45.82 -6.26 -55.16
N ALA A 99 -47.10 -6.32 -54.81
CA ALA A 99 -47.54 -6.41 -53.42
C ALA A 99 -46.99 -7.66 -52.74
N TRP A 100 -47.03 -8.80 -53.42
CA TRP A 100 -46.45 -10.05 -52.93
C TRP A 100 -44.94 -9.94 -52.72
N LEU A 101 -44.21 -9.32 -53.66
CA LEU A 101 -42.77 -9.10 -53.53
C LEU A 101 -42.42 -8.17 -52.35
N GLU A 102 -43.24 -7.15 -52.08
CA GLU A 102 -43.04 -6.25 -50.94
C GLU A 102 -43.30 -6.97 -49.61
N GLU A 103 -44.36 -7.76 -49.53
CA GLU A 103 -44.67 -8.58 -48.36
C GLU A 103 -43.56 -9.60 -48.09
N GLU A 104 -43.09 -10.31 -49.13
CA GLU A 104 -42.00 -11.26 -49.03
C GLU A 104 -40.69 -10.59 -48.59
N LYS A 105 -40.38 -9.39 -49.11
CA LYS A 105 -39.19 -8.62 -48.68
C LYS A 105 -39.26 -8.25 -47.21
N VAL A 106 -40.41 -7.80 -46.72
CA VAL A 106 -40.59 -7.45 -45.31
C VAL A 106 -40.48 -8.71 -44.44
N HIS A 107 -41.06 -9.82 -44.89
CA HIS A 107 -40.96 -11.10 -44.20
C HIS A 107 -39.49 -11.54 -44.07
N VAL A 108 -38.75 -11.58 -45.17
CA VAL A 108 -37.33 -11.95 -45.20
C VAL A 108 -36.48 -10.98 -44.37
N ALA A 109 -36.73 -9.67 -44.43
CA ALA A 109 -36.01 -8.67 -43.63
C ALA A 109 -36.26 -8.86 -42.13
N SER A 110 -37.52 -9.06 -41.72
CA SER A 110 -37.87 -9.28 -40.31
C SER A 110 -37.28 -10.58 -39.76
N PHE A 111 -37.25 -11.64 -40.57
CA PHE A 111 -36.63 -12.90 -40.21
C PHE A 111 -35.11 -12.74 -40.05
N ALA A 112 -34.45 -12.09 -41.01
CA ALA A 112 -33.01 -11.83 -40.95
C ALA A 112 -32.62 -10.96 -39.73
N GLU A 113 -33.42 -9.96 -39.38
CA GLU A 113 -33.20 -9.14 -38.17
C GLU A 113 -33.37 -9.95 -36.89
N ALA A 114 -34.41 -10.79 -36.81
CA ALA A 114 -34.65 -11.66 -35.66
C ALA A 114 -33.54 -12.69 -35.46
N GLU A 115 -33.07 -13.30 -36.56
CA GLU A 115 -31.95 -14.25 -36.55
C GLU A 115 -30.64 -13.55 -36.14
N ALA A 116 -30.34 -12.38 -36.70
CA ALA A 116 -29.19 -11.58 -36.31
C ALA A 116 -29.25 -11.18 -34.82
N GLN A 117 -30.42 -10.77 -34.32
CA GLN A 117 -30.60 -10.40 -32.92
C GLN A 117 -30.45 -11.62 -31.99
N ALA A 118 -30.95 -12.78 -32.39
CA ALA A 118 -30.79 -14.03 -31.64
C ALA A 118 -29.31 -14.45 -31.57
N SER A 119 -28.58 -14.37 -32.70
CA SER A 119 -27.15 -14.67 -32.76
C SER A 119 -26.33 -13.73 -31.86
N VAL A 120 -26.61 -12.42 -31.89
CA VAL A 120 -25.94 -11.45 -31.01
C VAL A 120 -26.22 -11.75 -29.53
N LYS A 121 -27.47 -12.07 -29.17
CA LYS A 121 -27.83 -12.42 -27.79
C LYS A 121 -27.10 -13.67 -27.30
N ASP A 122 -26.99 -14.70 -28.15
CA ASP A 122 -26.26 -15.92 -27.83
C ASP A 122 -24.76 -15.65 -27.63
N GLU A 123 -24.13 -14.91 -28.56
CA GLU A 123 -22.72 -14.53 -28.47
C GLU A 123 -22.42 -13.73 -27.19
N VAL A 124 -23.24 -12.72 -26.91
CA VAL A 124 -23.11 -11.91 -25.68
C VAL A 124 -23.33 -12.77 -24.44
N GLY A 125 -24.30 -13.69 -24.45
CA GLY A 125 -24.53 -14.63 -23.36
C GLY A 125 -23.29 -15.48 -23.08
N ARG A 126 -22.73 -16.08 -24.13
CA ARG A 126 -21.53 -16.92 -24.04
C ARG A 126 -20.32 -16.16 -23.51
N ILE A 127 -20.08 -14.94 -24.00
CA ILE A 127 -18.97 -14.09 -23.55
C ILE A 127 -19.15 -13.74 -22.08
N LEU A 128 -20.34 -13.31 -21.66
CA LEU A 128 -20.61 -12.95 -20.26
C LEU A 128 -20.46 -14.12 -19.30
N GLU A 129 -20.83 -15.34 -19.71
CA GLU A 129 -20.63 -16.54 -18.91
C GLU A 129 -19.14 -16.88 -18.77
N LEU A 130 -18.38 -16.77 -19.86
CA LEU A 130 -16.93 -16.96 -19.83
C LEU A 130 -16.23 -15.93 -18.94
N GLU A 131 -16.62 -14.66 -19.03
CA GLU A 131 -16.11 -13.59 -18.17
C GLU A 131 -16.48 -13.83 -16.71
N ARG A 132 -17.72 -14.24 -16.40
CA ARG A 132 -18.12 -14.57 -15.03
C ARG A 132 -17.34 -15.77 -14.48
N ALA A 133 -17.14 -16.82 -15.28
CA ALA A 133 -16.39 -17.99 -14.84
C ALA A 133 -14.90 -17.67 -14.61
N THR A 134 -14.28 -16.89 -15.50
CA THR A 134 -12.88 -16.48 -15.36
C THR A 134 -12.67 -15.54 -14.18
N THR A 135 -13.54 -14.52 -14.01
CA THR A 135 -13.49 -13.63 -12.85
C THR A 135 -13.74 -14.37 -11.54
N HIS A 136 -14.69 -15.31 -11.51
CA HIS A 136 -14.94 -16.14 -10.33
C HIS A 136 -13.73 -17.01 -9.97
N ASN A 137 -13.13 -17.68 -10.95
CA ASN A 137 -11.96 -18.53 -10.73
C ASN A 137 -10.73 -17.72 -10.29
N THR A 138 -10.46 -16.58 -10.94
CA THR A 138 -9.34 -15.69 -10.59
C THR A 138 -9.52 -15.10 -9.20
N LEU A 139 -10.73 -14.64 -8.85
CA LEU A 139 -11.05 -14.17 -7.51
C LEU A 139 -10.86 -15.28 -6.47
N THR A 140 -11.40 -16.47 -6.72
CA THR A 140 -11.27 -17.61 -5.80
C THR A 140 -9.80 -17.96 -5.58
N GLN A 141 -9.00 -18.00 -6.64
CA GLN A 141 -7.56 -18.24 -6.54
C GLN A 141 -6.85 -17.13 -5.75
N ALA A 142 -7.19 -15.85 -5.98
CA ALA A 142 -6.60 -14.73 -5.25
C ALA A 142 -6.94 -14.79 -3.75
N VAL A 143 -8.19 -15.07 -3.41
CA VAL A 143 -8.64 -15.24 -2.01
C VAL A 143 -7.92 -16.41 -1.34
N MET A 144 -7.76 -17.54 -2.02
CA MET A 144 -7.03 -18.68 -1.44
C MET A 144 -5.55 -18.37 -1.20
N ARG A 145 -4.90 -17.65 -2.13
CA ARG A 145 -3.51 -17.19 -1.94
C ARG A 145 -3.39 -16.24 -0.76
N GLU A 146 -4.29 -15.27 -0.64
CA GLU A 146 -4.28 -14.28 0.44
C GLU A 146 -4.47 -14.93 1.81
N LYS A 147 -5.38 -15.90 1.94
CA LYS A 147 -5.55 -16.69 3.16
C LYS A 147 -4.29 -17.42 3.58
N VAL A 148 -3.63 -18.09 2.64
CA VAL A 148 -2.38 -18.82 2.91
C VAL A 148 -1.27 -17.86 3.34
N SER A 149 -1.12 -16.72 2.64
CA SER A 149 -0.13 -15.72 3.06
C SER A 149 -0.43 -15.13 4.44
N ALA A 150 -1.69 -14.86 4.75
CA ALA A 150 -2.09 -14.32 6.05
C ALA A 150 -1.83 -15.33 7.18
N GLU A 151 -2.05 -16.62 6.95
CA GLU A 151 -1.73 -17.68 7.91
C GLU A 151 -0.22 -17.83 8.11
N ASP A 152 0.58 -17.80 7.04
CA ASP A 152 2.03 -17.85 7.12
C ASP A 152 2.61 -16.63 7.88
N GLU A 153 2.12 -15.42 7.60
CA GLU A 153 2.48 -14.22 8.36
C GLU A 153 2.09 -14.32 9.84
N ARG A 154 0.90 -14.86 10.15
CA ARG A 154 0.48 -15.11 11.55
C ARG A 154 1.39 -16.10 12.26
N LEU A 155 1.80 -17.17 11.59
CA LEU A 155 2.71 -18.16 12.18
C LEU A 155 4.10 -17.54 12.40
N ARG A 156 4.63 -16.80 11.43
CA ARG A 156 5.92 -16.10 11.57
C ARG A 156 5.90 -15.10 12.72
N THR A 157 4.86 -14.28 12.81
CA THR A 157 4.72 -13.30 13.90
C THR A 157 4.62 -13.99 15.27
N GLN A 158 3.91 -15.12 15.39
CA GLN A 158 3.88 -15.90 16.63
C GLN A 158 5.23 -16.50 17.00
N LEU A 159 6.00 -17.01 16.03
CA LEU A 159 7.34 -17.54 16.27
C LEU A 159 8.30 -16.43 16.76
N TYR A 160 8.27 -15.28 16.10
CA TYR A 160 9.06 -14.12 16.54
C TYR A 160 8.65 -13.62 17.92
N ALA A 161 7.35 -13.55 18.22
CA ALA A 161 6.86 -13.17 19.55
C ALA A 161 7.41 -14.11 20.64
N LYS A 162 7.33 -15.44 20.43
CA LYS A 162 7.91 -16.42 21.36
C LYS A 162 9.43 -16.26 21.51
N GLN A 163 10.14 -16.03 20.41
CA GLN A 163 11.58 -15.80 20.46
C GLN A 163 11.93 -14.55 21.27
N LEU A 164 11.19 -13.46 21.07
CA LEU A 164 11.36 -12.21 21.82
C LEU A 164 11.07 -12.41 23.31
N GLU A 165 10.00 -13.11 23.67
CA GLU A 165 9.69 -13.41 25.07
C GLU A 165 10.83 -14.17 25.77
N LEU A 166 11.43 -15.16 25.09
CA LEU A 166 12.58 -15.88 25.63
C LEU A 166 13.81 -14.97 25.79
N ARG A 167 14.06 -14.06 24.83
CA ARG A 167 15.15 -13.08 24.93
C ARG A 167 14.90 -12.08 26.06
N ASP A 168 13.68 -11.60 26.22
CA ASP A 168 13.29 -10.67 27.29
C ASP A 168 13.45 -11.31 28.67
N GLN A 169 13.11 -12.60 28.82
CA GLN A 169 13.34 -13.32 30.07
C GLN A 169 14.83 -13.44 30.40
N GLU A 170 15.66 -13.71 29.40
CA GLU A 170 17.11 -13.77 29.60
C GLU A 170 17.71 -12.41 29.96
N LEU A 171 17.30 -11.35 29.25
CA LEU A 171 17.70 -9.98 29.57
C LEU A 171 17.26 -9.56 30.98
N LYS A 172 16.05 -9.93 31.41
CA LYS A 172 15.56 -9.67 32.77
C LYS A 172 16.42 -10.35 33.84
N LYS A 173 16.89 -11.58 33.60
CA LYS A 173 17.80 -12.27 34.53
C LYS A 173 19.14 -11.55 34.63
N GLN A 174 19.68 -11.11 33.49
CA GLN A 174 20.94 -10.37 33.44
C GLN A 174 20.82 -9.00 34.11
N ASP A 175 19.75 -8.25 33.84
CA ASP A 175 19.48 -6.96 34.48
C ASP A 175 19.36 -7.11 36.00
N ALA A 176 18.61 -8.12 36.48
CA ALA A 176 18.48 -8.40 37.90
C ALA A 176 19.84 -8.74 38.53
N PHE A 177 20.65 -9.57 37.87
CA PHE A 177 21.98 -9.92 38.33
C PHE A 177 22.89 -8.69 38.46
N TYR A 178 22.98 -7.85 37.42
CA TYR A 178 23.84 -6.66 37.46
C TYR A 178 23.32 -5.60 38.42
N ARG A 179 22.00 -5.42 38.52
CA ARG A 179 21.40 -4.54 39.54
C ARG A 179 21.78 -4.98 40.95
N GLU A 180 21.74 -6.28 41.23
CA GLU A 180 22.11 -6.79 42.54
C GLU A 180 23.60 -6.55 42.84
N GLN A 181 24.48 -6.73 41.86
CA GLN A 181 25.91 -6.43 42.03
C GLN A 181 26.16 -4.96 42.32
N VAL A 182 25.50 -4.06 41.58
CA VAL A 182 25.59 -2.62 41.80
C VAL A 182 25.06 -2.26 43.18
N ALA A 183 23.89 -2.75 43.56
CA ALA A 183 23.30 -2.49 44.88
C ALA A 183 24.21 -2.97 46.03
N ARG A 184 24.83 -4.14 45.90
CA ARG A 184 25.80 -4.66 46.89
C ARG A 184 27.05 -3.78 46.99
N LEU A 185 27.55 -3.27 45.86
CA LEU A 185 28.69 -2.35 45.85
C LEU A 185 28.32 -1.00 46.47
N GLU A 186 27.15 -0.47 46.12
CA GLU A 186 26.62 0.78 46.68
C GLU A 186 26.44 0.68 48.19
N ASP A 187 25.82 -0.40 48.70
CA ASP A 187 25.64 -0.63 50.13
C ASP A 187 26.98 -0.73 50.88
N ARG A 188 27.93 -1.51 50.35
CA ARG A 188 29.28 -1.60 50.94
C ARG A 188 29.99 -0.24 50.94
N SER A 189 29.86 0.52 49.85
CA SER A 189 30.45 1.85 49.75
C SER A 189 29.82 2.82 50.76
N ALA A 190 28.50 2.79 50.92
CA ALA A 190 27.78 3.64 51.87
C ALA A 190 28.18 3.30 53.31
N GLN A 191 28.30 2.02 53.65
CA GLN A 191 28.79 1.56 54.96
C GLN A 191 30.22 2.03 55.22
N PHE A 192 31.10 1.92 54.21
CA PHE A 192 32.47 2.42 54.31
C PHE A 192 32.48 3.93 54.57
N TYR A 193 31.77 4.74 53.78
CA TYR A 193 31.69 6.19 53.98
C TYR A 193 31.13 6.55 55.36
N LYS A 194 30.09 5.86 55.83
CA LYS A 194 29.53 6.07 57.16
C LYS A 194 30.56 5.82 58.26
N MET A 195 31.21 4.66 58.24
CA MET A 195 32.24 4.31 59.22
C MET A 195 33.43 5.28 59.18
N THR A 196 33.89 5.64 57.98
CA THR A 196 35.00 6.61 57.82
C THR A 196 34.63 7.98 58.37
N THR A 197 33.42 8.46 58.09
CA THR A 197 32.93 9.76 58.58
C THR A 197 32.78 9.74 60.11
N GLU A 198 32.21 8.69 60.68
CA GLU A 198 32.11 8.51 62.13
C GLU A 198 33.48 8.47 62.81
N ASN A 199 34.45 7.73 62.25
CA ASN A 199 35.81 7.65 62.78
C ASN A 199 36.53 9.00 62.69
N TYR A 200 36.35 9.73 61.58
CA TYR A 200 36.91 11.06 61.42
C TYR A 200 36.35 12.03 62.48
N HIS A 201 35.02 12.06 62.66
CA HIS A 201 34.40 12.91 63.68
C HIS A 201 34.84 12.53 65.08
N LYS A 202 34.87 11.24 65.43
CA LYS A 202 35.38 10.78 66.74
C LYS A 202 36.84 11.21 66.97
N ALA A 203 37.69 11.11 65.94
CA ALA A 203 39.08 11.55 66.04
C ALA A 203 39.18 13.08 66.20
N ALA A 204 38.41 13.83 65.41
CA ALA A 204 38.32 15.28 65.50
C ALA A 204 37.83 15.74 66.88
N ASP A 205 36.78 15.12 67.41
CA ASP A 205 36.24 15.38 68.75
C ASP A 205 37.23 14.99 69.84
N GLY A 206 37.93 13.86 69.69
CA GLY A 206 38.98 13.43 70.62
C GLY A 206 40.16 14.40 70.68
N ILE A 207 40.59 14.93 69.53
CA ILE A 207 41.60 16.00 69.46
C ILE A 207 41.03 17.27 70.07
N ASN A 208 39.83 17.70 69.67
CA ASN A 208 39.19 18.90 70.18
C ASN A 208 38.94 18.85 71.70
N ALA A 209 38.68 17.68 72.27
CA ALA A 209 38.55 17.48 73.71
C ALA A 209 39.89 17.68 74.44
N LYS A 210 40.99 17.16 73.88
CA LYS A 210 42.35 17.35 74.41
C LYS A 210 42.87 18.77 74.19
N PHE A 211 42.47 19.38 73.08
CA PHE A 211 42.75 20.75 72.68
C PHE A 211 41.63 21.72 73.04
N LYS A 212 40.75 21.38 74.01
CA LYS A 212 39.79 22.34 74.56
C LYS A 212 40.60 23.57 74.91
N ARG A 213 40.34 24.62 74.14
CA ARG A 213 41.22 25.77 74.00
C ARG A 213 41.61 26.22 75.39
N PHE A 214 42.91 26.45 75.61
CA PHE A 214 43.39 27.21 76.75
C PHE A 214 42.41 28.36 76.96
N GLU A 215 41.59 28.29 77.99
CA GLU A 215 40.83 29.44 78.44
C GLU A 215 41.92 30.38 78.92
N ALA A 216 42.30 31.32 78.05
CA ALA A 216 43.24 32.37 78.41
C ALA A 216 42.53 33.24 79.43
N SER A 217 42.55 32.79 80.69
CA SER A 217 41.97 33.51 81.81
C SER A 217 42.74 34.83 81.92
N PRO A 218 42.08 35.98 81.67
CA PRO A 218 42.76 37.25 81.63
C PRO A 218 43.32 37.54 83.02
N VAL A 219 44.64 37.71 83.10
CA VAL A 219 45.31 37.99 84.37
C VAL A 219 44.91 39.39 84.83
N CYS A 220 44.49 39.52 86.10
CA CYS A 220 44.03 40.76 86.70
C CYS A 220 42.74 41.34 86.08
N ALA A 221 41.87 40.50 85.50
CA ALA A 221 40.63 40.92 84.85
C ALA A 221 39.73 41.80 85.74
N ASP A 222 39.58 41.44 87.02
CA ASP A 222 38.74 42.18 87.96
C ASP A 222 39.32 43.58 88.25
N LEU A 223 40.65 43.68 88.41
CA LEU A 223 41.33 44.97 88.58
C LEU A 223 41.28 45.81 87.31
N GLN A 224 41.34 45.17 86.13
CA GLN A 224 41.14 45.83 84.85
C GLN A 224 39.71 46.39 84.74
N GLY A 225 38.69 45.67 85.20
CA GLY A 225 37.33 46.18 85.28
C GLY A 225 37.21 47.37 86.24
N GLN A 226 37.79 47.26 87.45
CA GLN A 226 37.73 48.30 88.48
C GLN A 226 38.44 49.59 88.07
N ILE A 227 39.60 49.50 87.41
CA ILE A 227 40.34 50.70 86.98
C ILE A 227 39.62 51.41 85.84
N LEU A 228 39.07 50.64 84.87
CA LEU A 228 38.29 51.21 83.78
C LEU A 228 37.04 51.90 84.31
N LYS A 229 36.34 51.29 85.27
CA LYS A 229 35.19 51.90 85.95
C LYS A 229 35.56 53.19 86.68
N CYS A 230 36.66 53.19 87.45
CA CYS A 230 37.11 54.38 88.16
C CYS A 230 37.47 55.54 87.22
N TYR A 231 38.14 55.27 86.10
CA TYR A 231 38.45 56.30 85.11
C TYR A 231 37.21 56.85 84.38
N GLN A 232 36.18 56.03 84.19
CA GLN A 232 34.89 56.49 83.66
C GLN A 232 34.17 57.41 84.65
N GLU A 233 34.20 57.09 85.95
CA GLU A 233 33.56 57.87 87.01
C GLU A 233 34.34 59.16 87.35
N HIS A 234 35.65 59.20 87.07
CA HIS A 234 36.55 60.32 87.38
C HIS A 234 37.33 60.82 86.15
N SER A 235 36.60 61.20 85.10
CA SER A 235 37.20 61.75 83.86
C SER A 235 38.02 63.02 84.14
N GLY A 236 39.25 63.07 83.62
CA GLY A 236 40.20 64.17 83.83
C GLY A 236 40.87 64.23 85.22
N LYS A 237 40.49 63.36 86.18
CA LYS A 237 41.06 63.28 87.53
C LYS A 237 41.64 61.89 87.83
N THR A 238 42.50 61.42 86.93
CA THR A 238 43.12 60.07 86.96
C THR A 238 43.90 59.76 88.23
N LEU A 239 44.38 60.78 88.98
CA LEU A 239 45.10 60.59 90.24
C LEU A 239 44.22 60.00 91.37
N LEU A 240 42.89 60.16 91.33
CA LEU A 240 41.99 59.53 92.31
C LEU A 240 41.98 58.00 92.19
N CYS A 241 42.21 57.49 90.99
CA CYS A 241 42.30 56.06 90.71
C CYS A 241 43.72 55.51 90.85
N SER A 242 44.68 56.32 91.33
CA SER A 242 46.10 55.95 91.45
C SER A 242 46.30 54.70 92.30
N THR A 243 45.55 54.53 93.38
CA THR A 243 45.60 53.32 94.23
C THR A 243 45.20 52.06 93.46
N ILE A 244 44.13 52.10 92.66
CA ILE A 244 43.67 50.96 91.85
C ILE A 244 44.64 50.69 90.70
N ALA A 245 45.14 51.75 90.05
CA ALA A 245 46.17 51.68 89.02
C ALA A 245 47.46 51.02 89.53
N SER A 246 47.87 51.37 90.74
CA SER A 246 49.06 50.80 91.40
C SER A 246 48.87 49.30 91.66
N ARG A 247 47.70 48.89 92.16
CA ARG A 247 47.36 47.47 92.39
C ARG A 247 47.28 46.68 91.09
N TYR A 248 46.69 47.24 90.04
CA TYR A 248 46.66 46.61 88.71
C TYR A 248 48.07 46.39 88.16
N LEU A 249 48.92 47.42 88.21
CA LEU A 249 50.32 47.31 87.77
C LEU A 249 51.11 46.29 88.60
N GLN A 250 50.92 46.25 89.91
CA GLN A 250 51.53 45.23 90.77
C GLN A 250 51.09 43.82 90.37
N CYS A 251 49.78 43.61 90.16
CA CYS A 251 49.24 42.32 89.72
C CYS A 251 49.84 41.88 88.36
N VAL A 252 49.90 42.79 87.38
CA VAL A 252 50.50 42.51 86.06
C VAL A 252 51.98 42.18 86.18
N ASN A 253 52.73 42.94 86.99
CA ASN A 253 54.16 42.72 87.16
C ASN A 253 54.46 41.41 87.90
N GLN A 254 53.67 41.08 88.92
CA GLN A 254 53.77 39.80 89.61
C GLN A 254 53.45 38.64 88.68
N ALA A 255 52.40 38.76 87.85
CA ALA A 255 52.07 37.76 86.85
C ALA A 255 53.19 37.58 85.81
N LYS A 256 53.81 38.69 85.34
CA LYS A 256 54.98 38.66 84.45
C LYS A 256 56.16 37.94 85.10
N GLN A 257 56.49 38.28 86.35
CA GLN A 257 57.59 37.63 87.08
C GLN A 257 57.32 36.14 87.33
N ASN A 258 56.08 35.79 87.69
CA ASN A 258 55.70 34.40 87.92
C ASN A 258 55.80 33.58 86.63
N LYS A 259 55.34 34.10 85.48
CA LYS A 259 55.49 33.40 84.19
C LYS A 259 56.96 33.20 83.78
N LEU A 260 57.85 34.14 84.09
CA LEU A 260 59.29 33.99 83.83
C LEU A 260 59.96 32.94 84.74
N ARG A 261 59.37 32.62 85.89
CA ARG A 261 59.91 31.62 86.84
C ARG A 261 59.43 30.18 86.58
N THR A 262 58.24 29.98 86.01
CA THR A 262 57.65 28.65 85.76
C THR A 262 57.75 28.17 84.31
N GLY A 263 58.44 28.90 83.43
CA GLY A 263 58.68 28.47 82.04
C GLY A 263 59.84 27.47 81.95
N GLY A 264 59.52 26.16 82.01
CA GLY A 264 60.33 25.03 81.57
C GLY A 264 59.55 24.20 80.57
#